data_AF-A0A1W1ZZ57-F1
#
_entry.id   AF-A0A1W1ZZ57-F1
#
_cell.length_a   1.000
_cell.length_b   1.000
_cell.length_c   1.000
_cell.angle_alpha   90.00
_cell.angle_beta   90.00
_cell.angle_gamma   90.00
#
_symmetry.space_group_name_H-M   'P 1'
#
loop_
_entity.id
_entity.type
_entity.pdbx_description
1 polymer ?
#
loop_
_entity_poly.entity_id
_entity_poly.type
_entity_poly.pdbx_seq_one_letter_code
_entity_poly.pdbx_strand_id
1 'polypeptide(L)'
;MKPILYTTLITMFYYLALIFAANKIMLKKYNKTNTEDSTEAKQSNHMLLAVNLNIIFLLFLTHDSVMNYITYLIGDESGFFTILSSGSLLILVHGILLFISYIISKFLYNIIGKNAPSFLHPILWITINLILLKLTFLYYEAYISTQGFTIL
;
A
#
# COMPACT_ATOMS: atom_id res chain seq x y z
N MET A 1 -15.59 -16.87 -13.35
CA MET A 1 -16.44 -15.72 -12.95
C MET A 1 -16.75 -15.67 -11.46
N LYS A 2 -17.39 -16.68 -10.84
CA LYS A 2 -17.65 -16.70 -9.38
C LYS A 2 -16.39 -16.55 -8.48
N PRO A 3 -15.27 -17.27 -8.70
CA PRO A 3 -14.10 -17.16 -7.83
C PRO A 3 -13.42 -15.78 -7.92
N ILE A 4 -13.35 -15.20 -9.13
CA ILE A 4 -12.83 -13.85 -9.36
C ILE A 4 -13.60 -12.83 -8.52
N LEU A 5 -14.94 -12.88 -8.54
CA LEU A 5 -15.79 -11.99 -7.76
C LEU A 5 -15.52 -12.11 -6.24
N TYR A 6 -15.40 -13.34 -5.73
CA TYR A 6 -15.10 -13.56 -4.31
C TYR A 6 -13.71 -13.06 -3.92
N THR A 7 -12.70 -13.30 -4.75
CA THR A 7 -11.35 -12.80 -4.51
C THR A 7 -11.34 -11.27 -4.52
N THR A 8 -11.94 -10.62 -5.51
CA THR A 8 -12.04 -9.15 -5.55
C THR A 8 -12.75 -8.60 -4.31
N LEU A 9 -13.85 -9.21 -3.87
CA LEU A 9 -14.58 -8.79 -2.66
C LEU A 9 -13.73 -8.93 -1.39
N ILE A 10 -13.05 -10.06 -1.22
CA ILE A 10 -12.18 -10.32 -0.07
C ILE A 10 -11.00 -9.34 -0.06
N THR A 11 -10.37 -9.14 -1.23
CA THR A 11 -9.28 -8.17 -1.39
C THR A 11 -9.75 -6.76 -1.04
N MET A 12 -10.91 -6.30 -1.54
CA MET A 12 -11.48 -5.00 -1.18
C MET A 12 -11.75 -4.86 0.32
N PHE A 13 -12.27 -5.91 0.97
CA PHE A 13 -12.50 -5.92 2.42
C PHE A 13 -11.19 -5.71 3.20
N TYR A 14 -10.11 -6.39 2.82
CA TYR A 14 -8.80 -6.21 3.43
C TYR A 14 -8.25 -4.79 3.26
N TYR A 15 -8.43 -4.20 2.08
CA TYR A 15 -8.03 -2.82 1.84
C TYR A 15 -8.85 -1.83 2.69
N LEU A 16 -10.16 -2.04 2.84
CA LEU A 16 -10.99 -1.23 3.74
C LEU A 16 -10.51 -1.33 5.20
N ALA A 17 -10.15 -2.54 5.65
CA ALA A 17 -9.58 -2.75 6.98
C ALA A 17 -8.24 -2.01 7.15
N LEU A 18 -7.37 -2.03 6.13
CA LEU A 18 -6.12 -1.27 6.11
C LEU A 18 -6.34 0.24 6.18
N ILE A 19 -7.24 0.78 5.35
CA ILE A 19 -7.61 2.20 5.37
C ILE A 19 -8.12 2.58 6.75
N PHE A 20 -9.02 1.78 7.31
CA PHE A 20 -9.58 2.02 8.64
C PHE A 20 -8.49 2.00 9.73
N ALA A 21 -7.62 0.98 9.73
CA ALA A 21 -6.54 0.86 10.71
C ALA A 21 -5.54 2.02 10.60
N ALA A 22 -5.11 2.35 9.39
CA ALA A 22 -4.14 3.43 9.13
C ALA A 22 -4.71 4.79 9.55
N ASN A 23 -5.96 5.07 9.21
CA ASN A 23 -6.66 6.29 9.63
C ASN A 23 -6.83 6.32 11.16
N LYS A 24 -7.20 5.21 11.80
CA LYS A 24 -7.32 5.15 13.27
C LYS A 24 -5.98 5.43 13.98
N ILE A 25 -4.87 4.89 13.46
CA ILE A 25 -3.52 5.14 14.01
C ILE A 25 -3.14 6.61 13.85
N MET A 26 -3.37 7.19 12.67
CA MET A 26 -3.05 8.61 12.42
C MET A 26 -3.94 9.56 13.21
N LEU A 27 -5.25 9.29 13.31
CA LEU A 27 -6.18 10.10 14.10
C LEU A 27 -5.87 10.03 15.60
N LYS A 28 -5.42 8.87 16.12
CA LYS A 28 -4.95 8.76 17.50
C LYS A 28 -3.71 9.63 17.76
N LYS A 29 -2.83 9.74 16.77
CA LYS A 29 -1.67 10.65 16.82
C LYS A 29 -2.13 12.12 16.77
N TYR A 30 -3.09 12.43 15.90
CA TYR A 30 -3.68 13.76 15.72
C TYR A 30 -4.36 14.30 16.98
N ASN A 31 -5.21 13.49 17.64
CA ASN A 31 -5.89 13.87 18.88
C ASN A 31 -4.93 14.17 20.04
N LYS A 32 -3.67 13.71 19.97
CA LYS A 32 -2.64 13.99 20.97
C LYS A 32 -1.88 15.30 20.72
N THR A 33 -1.93 15.82 19.49
CA THR A 33 -1.26 17.06 19.03
C THR A 33 -2.19 18.27 18.95
N ASN A 34 -3.49 18.11 19.17
CA ASN A 34 -4.49 19.19 19.10
C ASN A 34 -4.41 20.21 20.25
N THR A 35 -3.26 20.35 20.91
CA THR A 35 -3.14 21.22 22.08
C THR A 35 -2.60 22.62 21.80
N GLU A 36 -1.96 22.98 20.67
CA GLU A 36 -1.67 24.43 20.43
C GLU A 36 -1.12 24.86 19.04
N ASP A 37 -0.65 23.98 18.14
CA ASP A 37 0.16 24.44 16.98
C ASP A 37 -0.46 24.22 15.57
N SER A 38 -0.79 25.33 14.89
CA SER A 38 -1.50 25.34 13.60
C SER A 38 -0.72 24.74 12.42
N THR A 39 0.61 24.69 12.52
CA THR A 39 1.51 24.17 11.47
C THR A 39 1.62 22.65 11.53
N GLU A 40 1.67 22.08 12.75
CA GLU A 40 1.70 20.63 12.96
C GLU A 40 0.37 19.97 12.53
N ALA A 41 -0.75 20.65 12.80
CA ALA A 41 -2.07 20.21 12.36
C ALA A 41 -2.16 20.10 10.82
N LYS A 42 -1.62 21.08 10.07
CA LYS A 42 -1.58 21.04 8.60
C LYS A 42 -0.70 19.90 8.08
N GLN A 43 0.49 19.72 8.65
CA GLN A 43 1.38 18.62 8.27
C GLN A 43 0.75 17.24 8.52
N SER A 44 0.08 17.06 9.66
CA SER A 44 -0.59 15.80 9.96
C SER A 44 -1.77 15.52 9.03
N ASN A 45 -2.52 16.54 8.61
CA ASN A 45 -3.59 16.39 7.62
C ASN A 45 -3.03 15.97 6.25
N HIS A 46 -1.94 16.60 5.81
CA HIS A 46 -1.27 16.21 4.56
C HIS A 46 -0.72 14.78 4.63
N MET A 47 -0.20 14.36 5.78
CA MET A 47 0.24 12.98 5.98
C MET A 47 -0.90 11.98 5.99
N LEU A 48 -2.04 12.29 6.60
CA LEU A 48 -3.24 11.45 6.55
C LEU A 48 -3.71 11.25 5.10
N LEU A 49 -3.69 12.33 4.30
CA LEU A 49 -4.05 12.27 2.89
C LEU A 49 -3.04 11.41 2.10
N ALA A 50 -1.74 11.56 2.36
CA ALA A 50 -0.71 10.74 1.72
C ALA A 50 -0.80 9.25 2.07
N VAL A 51 -1.11 8.89 3.31
CA VAL A 51 -1.38 7.50 3.71
C VAL A 51 -2.52 6.93 2.87
N ASN A 52 -3.65 7.63 2.81
CA ASN A 52 -4.82 7.14 2.08
C ASN A 52 -4.55 7.01 0.57
N LEU A 53 -3.88 7.99 -0.03
CA LEU A 53 -3.47 7.91 -1.44
C LEU A 53 -2.53 6.72 -1.69
N ASN A 54 -1.56 6.50 -0.81
CA ASN A 54 -0.64 5.38 -0.93
C ASN A 54 -1.35 4.03 -0.85
N ILE A 55 -2.35 3.87 0.01
CA ILE A 55 -3.17 2.65 0.10
C ILE A 55 -4.04 2.50 -1.15
N ILE A 56 -4.58 3.59 -1.70
CA ILE A 56 -5.35 3.57 -2.96
C ILE A 56 -4.45 3.14 -4.13
N PHE A 57 -3.25 3.72 -4.27
CA PHE A 57 -2.32 3.34 -5.33
C PHE A 57 -1.86 1.88 -5.19
N LEU A 58 -1.69 1.40 -3.97
CA LEU A 58 -1.47 -0.02 -3.67
C LEU A 58 -2.57 -0.88 -4.29
N LEU A 59 -3.84 -0.56 -3.98
CA LEU A 59 -5.01 -1.30 -4.45
C LEU A 59 -5.02 -1.38 -5.97
N PHE A 60 -4.92 -0.24 -6.67
CA PHE A 60 -5.11 -0.20 -8.12
C PHE A 60 -3.92 -0.74 -8.90
N LEU A 61 -2.68 -0.53 -8.44
CA LEU A 61 -1.49 -0.94 -9.20
C LEU A 61 -1.13 -2.40 -9.02
N THR A 62 -1.55 -3.04 -7.91
CA THR A 62 -1.21 -4.43 -7.63
C THR A 62 -2.38 -5.38 -7.72
N HIS A 63 -3.61 -4.88 -7.98
CA HIS A 63 -4.80 -5.72 -8.11
C HIS A 63 -4.60 -6.86 -9.12
N ASP A 64 -4.13 -6.55 -10.32
CA ASP A 64 -4.01 -7.54 -11.40
C ASP A 64 -2.95 -8.60 -11.06
N SER A 65 -1.79 -8.18 -10.55
CA SER A 65 -0.75 -9.11 -10.10
C SER A 65 -1.22 -10.01 -8.96
N VAL A 66 -2.01 -9.45 -8.03
CA VAL A 66 -2.63 -10.19 -6.92
C VAL A 66 -3.64 -11.20 -7.44
N MET A 67 -4.50 -10.79 -8.36
CA MET A 67 -5.50 -11.66 -8.97
C MET A 67 -4.85 -12.81 -9.75
N ASN A 68 -3.79 -12.54 -10.49
CA ASN A 68 -3.03 -13.55 -11.22
C ASN A 68 -2.33 -14.53 -10.27
N TYR A 69 -1.69 -14.03 -9.22
CA TYR A 69 -1.04 -14.87 -8.21
C TYR A 69 -2.03 -15.74 -7.43
N ILE A 70 -3.18 -15.19 -7.05
CA ILE A 70 -4.23 -15.95 -6.36
C ILE A 70 -4.87 -16.97 -7.31
N THR A 71 -5.13 -16.60 -8.57
CA THR A 71 -5.68 -17.53 -9.57
C THR A 71 -4.74 -18.70 -9.82
N TYR A 72 -3.42 -18.46 -9.85
CA TYR A 72 -2.43 -19.52 -9.87
C TYR A 72 -2.54 -20.47 -8.68
N LEU A 73 -2.54 -19.93 -7.45
CA LEU A 73 -2.62 -20.74 -6.23
C LEU A 73 -3.95 -21.51 -6.10
N ILE A 74 -5.05 -20.95 -6.60
CA ILE A 74 -6.37 -21.59 -6.60
C ILE A 74 -6.45 -22.73 -7.62
N GLY A 75 -5.61 -22.72 -8.67
CA GLY A 75 -5.54 -23.78 -9.67
C GLY A 75 -5.25 -25.16 -9.10
N ASP A 76 -4.64 -25.23 -7.91
CA ASP A 76 -4.25 -26.49 -7.24
C ASP A 76 -5.21 -26.97 -6.16
N GLU A 77 -5.97 -26.10 -5.46
CA GLU A 77 -7.06 -26.48 -4.54
C GLU A 77 -7.79 -25.23 -4.01
N SER A 78 -9.05 -25.03 -4.42
CA SER A 78 -9.83 -23.82 -4.13
C SER A 78 -10.42 -23.80 -2.70
N GLY A 79 -9.56 -23.69 -1.68
CA GLY A 79 -9.95 -23.49 -0.29
C GLY A 79 -10.08 -22.01 0.09
N PHE A 80 -11.13 -21.64 0.83
CA PHE A 80 -11.27 -20.29 1.43
C PHE A 80 -10.03 -19.88 2.23
N PHE A 81 -9.39 -20.83 2.93
CA PHE A 81 -8.16 -20.63 3.67
C PHE A 81 -6.97 -20.23 2.78
N THR A 82 -6.88 -20.72 1.55
CA THR A 82 -5.81 -20.38 0.60
C THR A 82 -5.92 -18.93 0.14
N ILE A 83 -7.16 -18.46 -0.13
CA ILE A 83 -7.45 -17.06 -0.48
C ILE A 83 -7.14 -16.12 0.69
N LEU A 84 -7.49 -16.56 1.90
CA LEU A 84 -7.29 -15.78 3.12
C LEU A 84 -5.78 -15.67 3.48
N SER A 85 -5.06 -16.77 3.37
CA SER A 85 -3.60 -16.84 3.58
C SER A 85 -2.84 -15.99 2.56
N SER A 86 -3.14 -16.14 1.26
CA SER A 86 -2.51 -15.35 0.19
C SER A 86 -2.81 -13.84 0.32
N GLY A 87 -4.05 -13.47 0.64
CA GLY A 87 -4.42 -12.08 0.93
C GLY A 87 -3.63 -11.49 2.11
N SER A 88 -3.44 -12.26 3.19
CA SER A 88 -2.68 -11.82 4.35
C SER A 88 -1.19 -11.59 4.07
N LEU A 89 -0.57 -12.46 3.25
CA LEU A 89 0.82 -12.32 2.82
C LEU A 89 1.01 -11.08 1.95
N LEU A 90 0.07 -10.82 1.05
CA LEU A 90 0.07 -9.61 0.24
C LEU A 90 -0.02 -8.34 1.08
N ILE A 91 -0.93 -8.29 2.06
CA ILE A 91 -1.02 -7.15 2.99
C ILE A 91 0.30 -6.93 3.71
N LEU A 92 0.96 -8.01 4.15
CA LEU A 92 2.23 -7.94 4.85
C LEU A 92 3.35 -7.38 3.94
N VAL A 93 3.49 -7.91 2.73
CA VAL A 93 4.50 -7.43 1.75
C VAL A 93 4.28 -5.96 1.41
N HIS A 94 3.04 -5.58 1.13
CA HIS A 94 2.72 -4.19 0.79
C HIS A 94 2.83 -3.24 1.99
N GLY A 95 2.50 -3.71 3.20
CA GLY A 95 2.72 -2.97 4.44
C GLY A 95 4.21 -2.70 4.69
N ILE A 96 5.07 -3.69 4.42
CA ILE A 96 6.53 -3.53 4.46
C ILE A 96 6.98 -2.52 3.40
N LEU A 97 6.46 -2.59 2.17
CA LEU A 97 6.81 -1.64 1.10
C LEU A 97 6.41 -0.20 1.47
N LEU A 98 5.23 -0.01 2.04
CA LEU A 98 4.76 1.28 2.56
C LEU A 98 5.66 1.81 3.68
N PHE A 99 6.14 0.92 4.54
CA PHE A 99 7.07 1.29 5.61
C PHE A 99 8.46 1.67 5.07
N ILE A 100 8.99 0.91 4.11
CA ILE A 100 10.27 1.21 3.45
C ILE A 100 10.19 2.55 2.73
N SER A 101 9.12 2.78 1.94
CA SER A 101 8.93 4.06 1.24
C SER A 101 8.87 5.24 2.22
N TYR A 102 8.21 5.07 3.37
CA TYR A 102 8.16 6.08 4.42
C TYR A 102 9.54 6.38 5.02
N ILE A 103 10.36 5.35 5.28
CA ILE A 103 11.73 5.54 5.79
C ILE A 103 12.57 6.32 4.79
N ILE A 104 12.52 5.94 3.52
CA ILE A 104 13.28 6.60 2.45
C ILE A 104 12.82 8.05 2.31
N SER A 105 11.50 8.32 2.32
CA SER A 105 10.99 9.69 2.19
C SER A 105 11.38 10.56 3.37
N LYS A 106 11.38 10.00 4.58
CA LYS A 106 11.83 10.69 5.79
C LYS A 106 13.32 11.00 5.73
N PHE A 107 14.13 10.07 5.24
CA PHE A 107 15.57 10.26 5.06
C PHE A 107 15.86 11.39 4.05
N LEU A 108 15.20 11.39 2.89
CA LEU A 108 15.33 12.45 1.89
C LEU A 108 14.85 13.81 2.42
N TYR A 109 13.72 13.84 3.12
CA TYR A 109 13.22 15.07 3.74
C TYR A 109 14.22 15.66 4.74
N ASN A 110 14.87 14.81 5.55
CA ASN A 110 15.88 15.25 6.49
C ASN A 110 17.11 15.87 5.80
N ILE A 111 17.48 15.39 4.61
CA ILE A 111 18.60 15.95 3.82
C ILE A 111 18.25 17.34 3.27
N ILE A 112 17.01 17.55 2.82
CA ILE A 112 16.56 18.82 2.23
C ILE A 112 16.52 19.95 3.27
N GLY A 113 16.41 19.61 4.55
CA GLY A 113 16.52 20.54 5.67
C GLY A 113 15.19 21.13 6.13
N LYS A 114 15.22 21.80 7.28
CA LYS A 114 14.02 22.22 8.04
C LYS A 114 13.19 23.33 7.39
N ASN A 115 13.69 23.98 6.34
CA ASN A 115 12.98 25.04 5.61
C ASN A 115 12.08 24.50 4.49
N ALA A 116 12.00 23.18 4.34
CA ALA A 116 11.14 22.54 3.36
C ALA A 116 9.65 22.83 3.62
N PRO A 117 8.83 23.00 2.56
CA PRO A 117 7.39 23.12 2.72
C PRO A 117 6.78 21.90 3.44
N SER A 118 5.76 22.12 4.26
CA SER A 118 5.10 21.06 5.07
C SER A 118 4.51 19.92 4.24
N PHE A 119 4.18 20.17 2.97
CA PHE A 119 3.66 19.18 2.03
C PHE A 119 4.75 18.34 1.33
N LEU A 120 6.03 18.72 1.45
CA LEU A 120 7.12 18.05 0.73
C LEU A 120 7.30 16.59 1.17
N HIS A 121 7.29 16.34 2.48
CA HIS A 121 7.44 14.98 3.01
C HIS A 121 6.30 14.04 2.57
N PRO A 122 5.01 14.44 2.68
CA PRO A 122 3.89 13.70 2.09
C PRO A 122 4.07 13.38 0.60
N ILE A 123 4.47 14.36 -0.22
CA ILE A 123 4.68 14.17 -1.66
C ILE A 123 5.83 13.19 -1.92
N LEU A 124 6.97 13.35 -1.24
CA LEU A 124 8.11 12.44 -1.36
C LEU A 124 7.70 11.00 -1.04
N TRP A 125 6.89 10.82 0.01
CA TRP A 125 6.41 9.49 0.37
C TRP A 125 5.55 8.87 -0.72
N ILE A 126 4.58 9.62 -1.27
CA ILE A 126 3.74 9.14 -2.38
C ILE A 126 4.60 8.76 -3.57
N THR A 127 5.52 9.65 -3.98
CA THR A 127 6.38 9.42 -5.14
C THR A 127 7.25 8.19 -4.98
N ILE A 128 7.91 8.02 -3.82
CA ILE A 128 8.75 6.84 -3.57
C ILE A 128 7.90 5.57 -3.55
N ASN A 129 6.73 5.60 -2.93
CA ASN A 129 5.84 4.44 -2.91
C ASN A 129 5.41 4.04 -4.33
N LEU A 130 5.04 5.00 -5.19
CA LEU A 130 4.72 4.74 -6.59
C LEU A 130 5.89 4.13 -7.37
N ILE A 131 7.11 4.64 -7.17
CA ILE A 131 8.32 4.10 -7.81
C ILE A 131 8.55 2.66 -7.36
N LEU A 132 8.49 2.39 -6.05
CA LEU A 132 8.69 1.05 -5.51
C LEU A 132 7.61 0.09 -6.01
N LEU A 133 6.34 0.51 -6.02
CA LEU A 133 5.24 -0.29 -6.57
C LEU A 133 5.46 -0.61 -8.04
N LYS A 134 5.89 0.36 -8.85
CA LYS A 134 6.18 0.13 -10.26
C LYS A 134 7.35 -0.85 -10.45
N LEU A 135 8.41 -0.74 -9.65
CA LEU A 135 9.52 -1.69 -9.66
C LEU A 135 9.08 -3.10 -9.26
N THR A 136 8.24 -3.24 -8.23
CA THR A 136 7.68 -4.53 -7.82
C THR A 136 6.83 -5.14 -8.92
N PHE A 137 5.99 -4.34 -9.58
CA PHE A 137 5.17 -4.80 -10.71
C PHE A 137 6.04 -5.26 -11.89
N LEU A 138 7.03 -4.47 -12.29
CA LEU A 138 7.97 -4.85 -13.36
C LEU A 138 8.78 -6.12 -13.01
N TYR A 139 9.19 -6.26 -11.75
CA TYR A 139 9.86 -7.46 -11.28
C TYR A 139 8.95 -8.70 -11.36
N TYR A 140 7.68 -8.55 -10.99
CA TYR A 140 6.68 -9.60 -11.11
C TYR A 140 6.44 -10.01 -12.57
N GLU A 141 6.28 -9.04 -13.48
CA GLU A 141 6.15 -9.32 -14.92
C GLU A 141 7.39 -10.01 -15.51
N ALA A 142 8.58 -9.58 -15.09
CA ALA A 142 9.84 -10.22 -15.49
C ALA A 142 9.93 -11.66 -14.97
N TYR A 143 9.51 -11.91 -13.72
CA TYR A 143 9.49 -13.25 -13.14
C TYR A 143 8.51 -14.17 -13.87
N ILE A 144 7.31 -13.68 -14.16
CA ILE A 144 6.29 -14.45 -14.87
C ILE A 144 6.69 -14.75 -16.32
N SER A 145 7.23 -13.76 -17.04
CA SER A 145 7.70 -13.96 -18.42
C SER A 145 8.88 -14.92 -18.52
N THR A 146 9.80 -14.93 -17.54
CA THR A 146 10.94 -15.85 -17.52
C THR A 146 10.56 -17.28 -17.15
N GLN A 147 9.49 -17.49 -16.38
CA GLN A 147 9.00 -18.83 -16.03
C GLN A 147 8.03 -19.43 -17.06
N GLY A 148 7.76 -18.73 -18.17
CA GLY A 148 6.72 -19.15 -19.13
C GLY A 148 5.32 -19.14 -18.52
N PHE A 149 5.14 -18.50 -17.36
CA PHE A 149 3.83 -18.30 -16.75
C PHE A 149 3.04 -17.37 -17.66
N THR A 150 2.05 -17.91 -18.35
CA THR A 150 0.99 -17.11 -18.97
C THR A 150 -0.27 -17.50 -18.23
N ILE A 151 -0.69 -16.67 -17.28
CA ILE A 151 -1.97 -16.84 -16.61
C ILE A 151 -2.85 -15.70 -17.08
N LEU A 152 -3.91 -16.10 -17.79
CA LEU A 152 -4.99 -15.30 -18.36
C LEU A 152 -5.65 -14.38 -17.32
#